data_AF-A0AAU3TL12-F1
#
_entry.id   AF-A0AAU3TL12-F1
#
_cell.length_a   1.000
_cell.length_b   1.000
_cell.length_c   1.000
_cell.angle_alpha   90.00
_cell.angle_beta   90.00
_cell.angle_gamma   90.00
#
_symmetry.space_group_name_H-M   'P 1'
#
loop_
_entity.id
_entity.type
_entity.pdbx_description
1 polymer ?
#
loop_
_entity_poly.entity_id
_entity_poly.type
_entity_poly.pdbx_seq_one_letter_code
_entity_poly.pdbx_strand_id
1 'polypeptide(L)'
;MTSALVDEVDPYVLPMPTPDSPVVLDRWISPSNRHPNGRYGDAVWPLAPLIDSPGATLSKIHWNRCPTGLCGQLKLPAWIMINGELRPTVVQTRGHRAWTRGSAGDILDTCREWIRLARWAHERGMSDLGAFTDEWWSAYTRERWQSGITRAYSEKVLARLTDLWAYDQLAAHPAGIPRPPWDTEGVDDYLPFATGEGGRENTTEPLDPQVIGPLLVWAGRMVDDLAEDILAAWSERRRLLSIASAGTATPAGRARIEETLLPLIASGAPIPSTGCDDGHTLARAFIAATTGASLGQVDRFKKQHGLTNLAAYRPGPCPLDVPVTGQVAGRPWRRGLDFNEAADLMKHLGTAAMIIILYLTGMRPQEAQGLRSGCCPDPAPRPDDTPGRHLHSQPPLQGRHQRRRPPHLRRRRAGGPLGRHRPCRPLHSHP
;
A
#
# COMPACT_ATOMS: atom_id res chain seq x y z
N MET A 1 48.01 -28.80 20.17
CA MET A 1 47.30 -27.55 20.47
C MET A 1 46.68 -27.08 19.18
N THR A 2 45.41 -27.42 18.98
CA THR A 2 44.71 -27.31 17.69
C THR A 2 43.95 -26.00 17.66
N SER A 3 44.30 -25.14 16.71
CA SER A 3 43.65 -23.85 16.47
C SER A 3 42.24 -24.09 15.95
N ALA A 4 41.23 -23.77 16.76
CA ALA A 4 39.84 -23.71 16.33
C ALA A 4 39.65 -22.46 15.48
N LEU A 5 39.43 -22.65 14.17
CA LEU A 5 38.87 -21.63 13.29
C LEU A 5 37.44 -21.37 13.77
N VAL A 6 37.20 -20.16 14.26
CA VAL A 6 35.86 -19.66 14.55
C VAL A 6 35.22 -19.40 13.20
N ASP A 7 34.25 -20.23 12.81
CA ASP A 7 33.36 -19.98 11.67
C ASP A 7 32.75 -18.58 11.83
N GLU A 8 33.10 -17.67 10.92
CA GLU A 8 32.38 -16.40 10.79
C GLU A 8 30.93 -16.73 10.40
N VAL A 9 29.99 -16.46 11.32
CA VAL A 9 28.55 -16.65 11.07
C VAL A 9 28.14 -15.73 9.92
N ASP A 10 27.87 -16.32 8.76
CA ASP A 10 27.41 -15.60 7.58
C ASP A 10 26.03 -14.99 7.83
N PRO A 11 25.89 -13.64 7.82
CA PRO A 11 24.65 -12.97 8.18
C PRO A 11 23.50 -13.21 7.18
N TYR A 12 23.79 -13.74 5.99
CA TYR A 12 22.80 -14.04 4.95
C TYR A 12 22.28 -15.48 5.01
N VAL A 13 22.95 -16.37 5.77
CA VAL A 13 22.53 -17.76 5.92
C VAL A 13 21.61 -17.88 7.14
N LEU A 14 20.37 -18.29 6.90
CA LEU A 14 19.43 -18.53 7.98
C LEU A 14 19.69 -19.88 8.65
N PRO A 15 19.45 -20.00 9.97
CA PRO A 15 19.50 -21.29 10.64
C PRO A 15 18.46 -22.24 10.04
N MET A 16 18.76 -23.54 10.03
CA MET A 16 17.87 -24.56 9.48
C MET A 16 16.50 -24.54 10.19
N PRO A 17 15.38 -24.45 9.43
CA PRO A 17 14.06 -24.53 10.04
C PRO A 17 13.81 -25.96 10.53
N THR A 18 13.37 -26.08 11.77
CA THR A 18 12.74 -27.30 12.31
C THR A 18 11.29 -27.41 11.83
N PRO A 19 10.65 -28.59 11.90
CA PRO A 19 9.23 -28.73 11.55
C PRO A 19 8.30 -27.75 12.28
N ASP A 20 8.67 -27.33 13.49
CA ASP A 20 7.93 -26.37 14.31
C ASP A 20 8.34 -24.91 14.12
N SER A 21 9.35 -24.64 13.28
CA SER A 21 9.78 -23.28 13.00
C SER A 21 8.67 -22.49 12.32
N PRO A 22 8.47 -21.21 12.67
CA PRO A 22 7.45 -20.39 12.06
C PRO A 22 7.74 -20.19 10.56
N VAL A 23 6.69 -20.16 9.75
CA VAL A 23 6.79 -19.89 8.31
C VAL A 23 7.32 -18.48 8.07
N VAL A 24 6.82 -17.50 8.83
CA VAL A 24 7.28 -16.11 8.80
C VAL A 24 7.94 -15.76 10.13
N LEU A 25 9.20 -15.30 10.13
CA LEU A 25 9.88 -14.88 11.35
C LEU A 25 9.29 -13.58 11.92
N ASP A 26 9.23 -13.47 13.25
CA ASP A 26 8.62 -12.33 13.96
C ASP A 26 9.16 -10.96 13.54
N ARG A 27 10.44 -10.89 13.14
CA ARG A 27 11.07 -9.65 12.63
C ARG A 27 10.36 -9.06 11.39
N TRP A 28 9.58 -9.88 10.67
CA TRP A 28 8.87 -9.49 9.46
C TRP A 28 7.37 -9.26 9.68
N ILE A 29 6.86 -9.58 10.88
CA ILE A 29 5.46 -9.42 11.24
C ILE A 29 5.29 -8.06 11.89
N SER A 30 4.41 -7.22 11.35
CA SER A 30 4.10 -5.94 11.98
C SER A 30 3.50 -6.14 13.37
N PRO A 31 3.85 -5.32 14.39
CA PRO A 31 3.30 -5.45 15.74
C PRO A 31 1.77 -5.33 15.82
N SER A 32 1.13 -4.72 14.82
CA SER A 32 -0.33 -4.62 14.71
C SER A 32 -0.97 -5.82 13.98
N ASN A 33 -0.17 -6.65 13.31
CA ASN A 33 -0.65 -7.83 12.62
C ASN A 33 -1.01 -8.92 13.64
N ARG A 34 -2.21 -9.51 13.48
CA ARG A 34 -2.75 -10.55 14.37
C ARG A 34 -3.10 -11.82 13.59
N HIS A 35 -2.68 -11.92 12.33
CA HIS A 35 -2.97 -13.09 11.52
C HIS A 35 -2.20 -14.32 12.03
N PRO A 36 -2.82 -15.51 12.00
CA PRO A 36 -2.16 -16.73 12.43
C PRO A 36 -0.99 -17.07 11.50
N ASN A 37 0.13 -17.45 12.10
CA ASN A 37 1.30 -17.96 11.40
C ASN A 37 1.25 -19.50 11.35
N GLY A 38 1.87 -20.09 10.33
CA GLY A 38 1.99 -21.54 10.18
C GLY A 38 3.35 -22.05 10.65
N ARG A 39 3.51 -23.37 10.64
CA ARG A 39 4.78 -24.05 10.91
C ARG A 39 5.39 -24.57 9.60
N TYR A 40 6.72 -24.66 9.54
CA TYR A 40 7.46 -25.15 8.38
C TYR A 40 7.00 -26.55 7.95
N GLY A 41 6.70 -27.44 8.90
CA GLY A 41 6.18 -28.78 8.65
C GLY A 41 4.80 -28.82 7.99
N ASP A 42 4.00 -27.75 8.11
CA ASP A 42 2.60 -27.75 7.67
C ASP A 42 2.47 -27.93 6.16
N ALA A 43 1.38 -28.57 5.73
CA ALA A 43 1.04 -28.72 4.31
C ALA A 43 0.56 -27.41 3.66
N VAL A 44 0.20 -26.41 4.47
CA VAL A 44 -0.27 -25.09 4.02
C VAL A 44 0.45 -24.00 4.79
N TRP A 45 1.10 -23.09 4.07
CA TRP A 45 1.82 -21.96 4.66
C TRP A 45 1.03 -20.66 4.46
N PRO A 46 0.48 -20.05 5.53
CA PRO A 46 -0.18 -18.75 5.43
C PRO A 46 0.84 -17.62 5.26
N LEU A 47 0.61 -16.75 4.28
CA LEU A 47 1.41 -15.53 4.08
C LEU A 47 0.74 -14.28 4.67
N ALA A 48 -0.42 -14.44 5.31
CA ALA A 48 -1.15 -13.38 6.00
C ALA A 48 -0.30 -12.58 7.02
N PRO A 49 0.67 -13.18 7.75
CA PRO A 49 1.55 -12.41 8.64
C PRO A 49 2.44 -11.37 7.94
N LEU A 50 2.57 -11.41 6.60
CA LEU A 50 3.30 -10.43 5.79
C LEU A 50 2.40 -9.33 5.20
N ILE A 51 1.09 -9.37 5.49
CA ILE A 51 0.08 -8.50 4.87
C ILE A 51 -0.54 -7.63 5.95
N ASP A 52 -0.23 -6.34 5.93
CA ASP A 52 -0.74 -5.36 6.92
C ASP A 52 -1.92 -4.52 6.41
N SER A 53 -2.23 -4.59 5.10
CA SER A 53 -3.26 -3.77 4.47
C SER A 53 -4.66 -4.33 4.76
N PRO A 54 -5.58 -3.56 5.40
CA PRO A 54 -6.95 -3.99 5.61
C PRO A 54 -7.67 -4.11 4.26
N GLY A 55 -8.02 -5.35 3.88
CA GLY A 55 -8.70 -5.67 2.61
C GLY A 55 -7.85 -6.41 1.57
N ALA A 56 -6.54 -6.58 1.81
CA ALA A 56 -5.71 -7.38 0.91
C ALA A 56 -6.03 -8.89 1.03
N THR A 57 -5.95 -9.59 -0.10
CA THR A 57 -6.25 -11.03 -0.15
C THR A 57 -5.22 -11.84 0.64
N LEU A 58 -5.69 -12.56 1.66
CA LEU A 58 -4.84 -13.41 2.50
C LEU A 58 -4.36 -14.64 1.72
N SER A 59 -3.11 -14.57 1.26
CA SER A 59 -2.48 -15.58 0.41
C SER A 59 -1.99 -16.80 1.20
N LYS A 60 -2.07 -17.99 0.61
CA LYS A 60 -1.63 -19.27 1.19
C LYS A 60 -0.88 -20.12 0.15
N ILE A 61 0.26 -20.67 0.53
CA ILE A 61 1.01 -21.64 -0.29
C ILE A 61 0.53 -23.05 0.08
N HIS A 62 0.14 -23.84 -0.93
CA HIS A 62 -0.39 -25.19 -0.74
C HIS A 62 0.62 -26.22 -1.24
N TRP A 63 1.35 -26.86 -0.31
CA TRP A 63 2.39 -27.83 -0.62
C TRP A 63 1.87 -29.21 -0.99
N ASN A 64 0.60 -29.50 -0.71
CA ASN A 64 -0.06 -30.76 -1.12
C ASN A 64 -0.13 -30.95 -2.65
N ARG A 65 0.10 -29.88 -3.43
CA ARG A 65 0.19 -29.93 -4.89
C ARG A 65 1.59 -30.27 -5.39
N CYS A 66 2.59 -30.29 -4.50
CA CYS A 66 3.95 -30.66 -4.81
C CYS A 66 4.14 -32.19 -4.64
N PRO A 67 4.85 -32.87 -5.56
CA PRO A 67 5.24 -34.26 -5.36
C PRO A 67 6.04 -34.43 -4.06
N THR A 68 5.73 -35.48 -3.29
CA THR A 68 6.30 -35.70 -1.94
C THR A 68 7.84 -35.77 -1.95
N GLY A 69 8.43 -36.38 -2.98
CA GLY A 69 9.89 -36.49 -3.12
C GLY A 69 10.61 -35.17 -3.38
N LEU A 70 9.94 -34.19 -3.99
CA LEU A 70 10.52 -32.89 -4.35
C LEU A 70 10.11 -31.75 -3.40
N CYS A 71 9.11 -31.99 -2.54
CA CYS A 71 8.55 -30.97 -1.65
C CYS A 71 9.60 -30.41 -0.69
N GLY A 72 10.49 -31.25 -0.15
CA GLY A 72 11.58 -30.80 0.72
C GLY A 72 12.57 -29.87 0.03
N GLN A 73 12.89 -30.16 -1.23
CA GLN A 73 13.83 -29.39 -2.05
C GLN A 73 13.27 -28.00 -2.42
N LEU A 74 11.95 -27.83 -2.46
CA LEU A 74 11.32 -26.52 -2.72
C LEU A 74 10.97 -25.74 -1.45
N LYS A 75 10.60 -26.43 -0.37
CA LYS A 75 10.22 -25.79 0.90
C LYS A 75 11.36 -24.98 1.49
N LEU A 76 12.59 -25.49 1.45
CA LEU A 76 13.73 -24.83 2.06
C LEU A 76 14.09 -23.50 1.33
N PRO A 77 14.28 -23.47 -0.01
CA PRO A 77 14.42 -22.22 -0.75
C PRO A 77 13.25 -21.25 -0.55
N ALA A 78 12.01 -21.75 -0.47
CA ALA A 78 10.84 -20.91 -0.27
C ALA A 78 10.84 -20.24 1.12
N TRP A 79 11.24 -20.97 2.15
CA TRP A 79 11.37 -20.43 3.51
C TRP A 79 12.47 -19.38 3.59
N ILE A 80 13.59 -19.59 2.87
CA ILE A 80 14.68 -18.61 2.78
C ILE A 80 14.24 -17.37 2.01
N MET A 81 13.49 -17.52 0.91
CA MET A 81 12.91 -16.39 0.18
C MET A 81 11.96 -15.54 1.04
N ILE A 82 11.18 -16.19 1.91
CA ILE A 82 10.27 -15.50 2.83
C ILE A 82 11.02 -14.73 3.91
N ASN A 83 12.08 -15.33 4.47
CA ASN A 83 12.68 -14.88 5.71
C ASN A 83 14.06 -14.24 5.58
N GLY A 84 14.75 -14.44 4.46
CA GLY A 84 16.13 -14.07 4.22
C GLY A 84 16.27 -12.95 3.20
N GLU A 85 17.52 -12.65 2.87
CA GLU A 85 17.90 -11.62 1.90
C GLU A 85 18.89 -12.22 0.91
N LEU A 86 18.77 -11.89 -0.38
CA LEU A 86 19.77 -12.29 -1.38
C LEU A 86 21.07 -11.53 -1.13
N ARG A 87 22.22 -12.19 -1.40
CA ARG A 87 23.52 -11.53 -1.27
C ARG A 87 23.63 -10.33 -2.23
N PRO A 88 24.26 -9.21 -1.81
CA PRO A 88 24.44 -8.02 -2.64
C PRO A 88 25.11 -8.29 -3.99
N THR A 89 25.96 -9.32 -4.09
CA THR A 89 26.62 -9.74 -5.33
C THR A 89 25.65 -10.31 -6.37
N VAL A 90 24.62 -11.02 -5.93
CA VAL A 90 23.53 -11.52 -6.81
C VAL A 90 22.58 -10.39 -7.19
N VAL A 91 22.40 -9.43 -6.29
CA VAL A 91 21.53 -8.25 -6.45
C VAL A 91 22.15 -7.21 -7.40
N GLN A 92 23.46 -6.98 -7.37
CA GLN A 92 24.16 -6.02 -8.25
C GLN A 92 24.11 -6.43 -9.73
N THR A 93 24.20 -7.73 -10.03
CA THR A 93 24.08 -8.26 -11.40
C THR A 93 22.65 -8.18 -11.94
N ARG A 94 21.63 -8.14 -11.06
CA ARG A 94 20.20 -8.22 -11.41
C ARG A 94 19.44 -6.88 -11.38
N GLY A 95 20.12 -5.79 -11.03
CA GLY A 95 19.56 -4.44 -11.00
C GLY A 95 18.63 -4.13 -9.82
N HIS A 96 18.09 -2.90 -9.77
CA HIS A 96 17.32 -2.34 -8.64
C HIS A 96 16.08 -3.18 -8.20
N ARG A 97 15.56 -4.08 -9.03
CA ARG A 97 14.41 -4.95 -8.67
C ARG A 97 14.77 -6.05 -7.67
N ALA A 98 16.05 -6.40 -7.52
CA ALA A 98 16.52 -7.40 -6.56
C ALA A 98 16.75 -6.85 -5.14
N TRP A 99 16.54 -5.53 -4.91
CA TRP A 99 16.84 -4.86 -3.63
C TRP A 99 15.74 -4.99 -2.57
N THR A 100 14.55 -5.50 -2.92
CA THR A 100 13.39 -5.47 -2.03
C THR A 100 12.68 -6.81 -2.04
N ARG A 101 12.38 -7.35 -0.85
CA ARG A 101 11.54 -8.53 -0.68
C ARG A 101 10.25 -8.39 -1.49
N GLY A 102 9.96 -9.38 -2.34
CA GLY A 102 8.75 -9.41 -3.15
C GLY A 102 7.48 -9.34 -2.28
N SER A 103 6.37 -8.89 -2.87
CA SER A 103 5.09 -8.88 -2.18
C SER A 103 4.65 -10.31 -1.81
N ALA A 104 3.73 -10.47 -0.85
CA ALA A 104 3.17 -11.79 -0.53
C ALA A 104 2.53 -12.48 -1.75
N GLY A 105 2.01 -11.69 -2.71
CA GLY A 105 1.50 -12.20 -3.99
C GLY A 105 2.63 -12.70 -4.91
N ASP A 106 3.73 -11.95 -5.01
CA ASP A 106 4.89 -12.35 -5.82
C ASP A 106 5.53 -13.63 -5.26
N ILE A 107 5.66 -13.74 -3.93
CA ILE A 107 6.14 -14.95 -3.24
C ILE A 107 5.24 -16.15 -3.57
N LEU A 108 3.91 -15.97 -3.49
CA LEU A 108 2.96 -17.04 -3.80
C LEU A 108 3.08 -17.50 -5.26
N ASP A 109 3.14 -16.57 -6.20
CA ASP A 109 3.24 -16.91 -7.62
C ASP A 109 4.59 -17.55 -7.97
N THR A 110 5.67 -17.16 -7.29
CA THR A 110 6.98 -17.79 -7.40
C THR A 110 6.92 -19.24 -6.93
N CYS A 111 6.40 -19.51 -5.73
CA CYS A 111 6.21 -20.87 -5.22
C CYS A 111 5.28 -21.72 -6.12
N ARG A 112 4.23 -21.12 -6.71
CA ARG A 112 3.35 -21.81 -7.66
C ARG A 112 4.09 -22.25 -8.92
N GLU A 113 5.00 -21.42 -9.43
CA GLU A 113 5.82 -21.78 -10.58
C GLU A 113 6.79 -22.90 -10.23
N TRP A 114 7.42 -22.88 -9.05
CA TRP A 114 8.28 -23.96 -8.58
C TRP A 114 7.52 -25.28 -8.41
N ILE A 115 6.32 -25.25 -7.82
CA ILE A 115 5.46 -26.44 -7.71
C ILE A 115 5.09 -26.97 -9.10
N ARG A 116 4.85 -26.09 -10.08
CA ARG A 116 4.59 -26.49 -11.47
C ARG A 116 5.81 -27.17 -12.09
N LEU A 117 7.01 -26.62 -11.89
CA LEU A 117 8.28 -27.22 -12.32
C LEU A 117 8.46 -28.62 -11.73
N ALA A 118 8.31 -28.76 -10.40
CA ALA A 118 8.46 -30.04 -9.73
C ALA A 118 7.45 -31.08 -10.20
N ARG A 119 6.20 -30.69 -10.44
CA ARG A 119 5.20 -31.58 -11.04
C ARG A 119 5.61 -32.05 -12.43
N TRP A 120 6.00 -31.13 -13.29
CA TRP A 120 6.41 -31.43 -14.66
C TRP A 120 7.64 -32.37 -14.70
N ALA A 121 8.59 -32.17 -13.79
CA ALA A 121 9.77 -33.01 -13.62
C ALA A 121 9.39 -34.42 -13.10
N HIS A 122 8.54 -34.47 -12.08
CA HIS A 122 8.05 -35.73 -11.49
C HIS A 122 7.25 -36.58 -12.48
N GLU A 123 6.40 -35.96 -13.30
CA GLU A 123 5.65 -36.62 -14.37
C GLU A 123 6.59 -37.28 -15.43
N ARG A 124 7.85 -36.84 -15.51
CA ARG A 124 8.91 -37.40 -16.37
C ARG A 124 9.90 -38.30 -15.63
N GLY A 125 9.56 -38.69 -14.39
CA GLY A 125 10.36 -39.60 -13.57
C GLY A 125 11.49 -38.95 -12.77
N MET A 126 11.60 -37.62 -12.77
CA MET A 126 12.62 -36.94 -11.97
C MET A 126 12.23 -36.93 -10.48
N SER A 127 13.13 -37.42 -9.63
CA SER A 127 12.98 -37.42 -8.17
C SER A 127 13.95 -36.49 -7.45
N ASP A 128 14.81 -35.80 -8.19
CA ASP A 128 15.81 -34.87 -7.65
C ASP A 128 15.98 -33.65 -8.58
N LEU A 129 15.70 -32.44 -8.09
CA LEU A 129 15.92 -31.20 -8.83
C LEU A 129 17.42 -30.85 -8.94
N GLY A 130 18.27 -31.40 -8.08
CA GLY A 130 19.72 -31.24 -8.19
C GLY A 130 20.32 -31.90 -9.44
N ALA A 131 19.61 -32.88 -10.02
CA ALA A 131 19.99 -33.57 -11.24
C ALA A 131 19.54 -32.86 -12.53
N PHE A 132 19.02 -31.63 -12.44
CA PHE A 132 18.66 -30.86 -13.62
C PHE A 132 19.88 -30.61 -14.52
N THR A 133 19.65 -30.55 -15.82
CA THR A 133 20.63 -30.12 -16.83
C THR A 133 20.07 -28.94 -17.61
N ASP A 134 20.89 -28.31 -18.44
CA ASP A 134 20.45 -27.21 -19.31
C ASP A 134 19.35 -27.65 -20.28
N GLU A 135 19.34 -28.92 -20.70
CA GLU A 135 18.27 -29.50 -21.51
C GLU A 135 16.94 -29.57 -20.74
N TRP A 136 16.96 -29.88 -19.44
CA TRP A 136 15.76 -29.91 -18.60
C TRP A 136 15.17 -28.50 -18.42
N TRP A 137 16.02 -27.50 -18.20
CA TRP A 137 15.60 -26.10 -18.14
C TRP A 137 14.98 -25.63 -19.47
N SER A 138 15.62 -25.98 -20.58
CA SER A 138 15.15 -25.64 -21.94
C SER A 138 13.86 -26.36 -22.32
N ALA A 139 13.71 -27.63 -21.92
CA ALA A 139 12.52 -28.42 -22.17
C ALA A 139 11.32 -27.89 -21.39
N TYR A 140 11.51 -27.55 -20.11
CA TYR A 140 10.46 -26.97 -19.27
C TYR A 140 9.95 -25.64 -19.83
N THR A 141 10.86 -24.71 -20.13
CA THR A 141 10.50 -23.38 -20.64
C THR A 141 9.77 -23.48 -21.98
N ARG A 142 10.27 -24.29 -22.91
CA ARG A 142 9.62 -24.54 -24.21
C ARG A 142 8.18 -25.02 -24.08
N GLU A 143 7.93 -25.99 -23.20
CA GLU A 143 6.57 -26.49 -22.93
C GLU A 143 5.71 -25.45 -22.20
N ARG A 144 6.31 -24.68 -21.28
CA ARG A 144 5.63 -23.60 -20.57
C ARG A 144 5.10 -22.54 -21.54
N TRP A 145 5.85 -22.21 -22.59
CA TRP A 145 5.43 -21.24 -23.60
C TRP A 145 4.28 -21.71 -24.49
N GLN A 146 4.11 -23.01 -24.69
CA GLN A 146 2.98 -23.57 -25.46
C GLN A 146 1.62 -23.25 -24.83
N SER A 147 1.59 -22.87 -23.55
CA SER A 147 0.38 -22.41 -22.87
C SER A 147 -0.09 -21.01 -23.28
N GLY A 148 0.61 -20.33 -24.21
CA GLY A 148 0.19 -19.05 -24.78
C GLY A 148 0.43 -17.84 -23.89
N ILE A 149 1.42 -17.91 -23.00
CA ILE A 149 1.78 -16.78 -22.12
C ILE A 149 2.62 -15.73 -22.83
N THR A 150 2.46 -14.46 -22.44
CA THR A 150 3.12 -13.32 -23.08
C THR A 150 4.63 -13.31 -22.80
N ARG A 151 5.42 -12.73 -23.72
CA ARG A 151 6.89 -12.58 -23.55
C ARG A 151 7.27 -11.88 -22.24
N ALA A 152 6.57 -10.81 -21.88
CA ALA A 152 6.79 -10.09 -20.61
C ALA A 152 6.48 -10.94 -19.37
N TYR A 153 5.49 -11.84 -19.45
CA TYR A 153 5.23 -12.80 -18.37
C TYR A 153 6.27 -13.93 -18.35
N SER A 154 6.75 -14.36 -19.53
CA SER A 154 7.83 -15.33 -19.66
C SER A 154 9.13 -14.84 -19.00
N GLU A 155 9.49 -13.56 -19.14
CA GLU A 155 10.61 -12.95 -18.43
C GLU A 155 10.46 -13.08 -16.90
N LYS A 156 9.25 -12.81 -16.38
CA LYS A 156 8.95 -13.00 -14.95
C LYS A 156 9.06 -14.47 -14.53
N VAL A 157 8.64 -15.41 -15.38
CA VAL A 157 8.79 -16.84 -15.12
C VAL A 157 10.27 -17.23 -15.06
N LEU A 158 11.10 -16.78 -16.01
CA LEU A 158 12.54 -17.05 -16.00
C LEU A 158 13.20 -16.50 -14.72
N ALA A 159 12.84 -15.28 -14.30
CA ALA A 159 13.31 -14.70 -13.04
C ALA A 159 12.94 -15.56 -11.83
N ARG A 160 11.70 -16.05 -11.74
CA ARG A 160 11.24 -16.95 -10.67
C ARG A 160 12.01 -18.26 -10.63
N LEU A 161 12.32 -18.85 -11.78
CA LEU A 161 13.12 -20.08 -11.87
C LEU A 161 14.56 -19.82 -11.43
N THR A 162 15.12 -18.68 -11.81
CA THR A 162 16.42 -18.21 -11.37
C THR A 162 16.47 -17.95 -9.85
N ASP A 163 15.37 -17.49 -9.25
CA ASP A 163 15.26 -17.33 -7.80
C ASP A 163 15.34 -18.68 -7.06
N LEU A 164 14.80 -19.76 -7.65
CA LEU A 164 14.88 -21.10 -7.05
C LEU A 164 16.34 -21.51 -6.81
N TRP A 165 17.18 -21.38 -7.84
CA TRP A 165 18.62 -21.60 -7.72
C TRP A 165 19.26 -20.64 -6.71
N ALA A 166 18.98 -19.34 -6.82
CA ALA A 166 19.62 -18.33 -5.99
C ALA A 166 19.34 -18.53 -4.50
N TYR A 167 18.12 -18.94 -4.13
CA TYR A 167 17.76 -19.23 -2.75
C TYR A 167 18.20 -20.62 -2.27
N ASP A 168 18.32 -21.61 -3.17
CA ASP A 168 18.92 -22.91 -2.83
C ASP A 168 20.39 -22.73 -2.39
N GLN A 169 21.16 -21.87 -3.09
CA GLN A 169 22.55 -21.58 -2.73
C GLN A 169 22.74 -20.90 -1.35
N LEU A 170 21.65 -20.37 -0.77
CA LEU A 170 21.65 -19.76 0.56
C LEU A 170 21.15 -20.73 1.64
N ALA A 171 20.73 -21.93 1.26
CA ALA A 171 20.34 -22.96 2.19
C ALA A 171 21.55 -23.57 2.89
N ALA A 172 21.42 -23.88 4.17
CA ALA A 172 22.47 -24.59 4.89
C ALA A 172 22.65 -26.04 4.39
N HIS A 173 21.62 -26.61 3.73
CA HIS A 173 21.68 -27.89 3.03
C HIS A 173 21.03 -27.71 1.65
N PRO A 174 21.76 -27.15 0.67
CA PRO A 174 21.23 -26.95 -0.67
C PRO A 174 20.85 -28.30 -1.29
N ALA A 175 19.76 -28.33 -2.05
CA ALA A 175 19.40 -29.48 -2.86
C ALA A 175 20.34 -29.64 -4.07
N GLY A 176 21.20 -28.64 -4.33
CA GLY A 176 22.15 -28.66 -5.42
C GLY A 176 21.51 -28.27 -6.74
N ILE A 177 20.44 -27.46 -6.70
CA ILE A 177 19.71 -27.04 -7.89
C ILE A 177 20.70 -26.32 -8.82
N PRO A 178 20.83 -26.72 -10.08
CA PRO A 178 21.79 -26.09 -10.99
C PRO A 178 21.32 -24.69 -11.39
N ARG A 179 22.30 -23.83 -11.66
CA ARG A 179 22.06 -22.49 -12.19
C ARG A 179 21.40 -22.60 -13.58
N PRO A 180 20.30 -21.88 -13.85
CA PRO A 180 19.70 -21.89 -15.17
C PRO A 180 20.60 -21.21 -16.23
N PRO A 181 20.61 -21.69 -17.49
CA PRO A 181 21.54 -21.21 -18.52
C PRO A 181 21.31 -19.74 -18.91
N TRP A 182 20.05 -19.28 -18.93
CA TRP A 182 19.71 -17.89 -19.24
C TRP A 182 20.21 -16.85 -18.22
N ASP A 183 20.61 -17.26 -17.02
CA ASP A 183 21.21 -16.33 -16.04
C ASP A 183 22.66 -15.96 -16.43
N THR A 184 23.32 -16.76 -17.28
CA THR A 184 24.65 -16.46 -17.85
C THR A 184 24.60 -16.06 -19.32
N GLU A 185 23.73 -16.67 -20.10
CA GLU A 185 23.69 -16.52 -21.57
C GLU A 185 22.78 -15.37 -22.01
N GLY A 186 21.91 -14.90 -21.11
CA GLY A 186 20.85 -13.94 -21.41
C GLY A 186 19.50 -14.64 -21.63
N VAL A 187 18.42 -13.89 -21.38
CA VAL A 187 17.06 -14.46 -21.38
C VAL A 187 16.44 -14.58 -22.77
N ASP A 188 16.94 -13.83 -23.76
CA ASP A 188 16.25 -13.63 -25.04
C ASP A 188 16.04 -14.93 -25.84
N ASP A 189 17.03 -15.83 -25.86
CA ASP A 189 16.96 -17.12 -26.56
C ASP A 189 16.01 -18.14 -25.89
N TYR A 190 15.63 -17.86 -24.64
CA TYR A 190 14.74 -18.70 -23.85
C TYR A 190 13.31 -18.15 -23.77
N LEU A 191 13.04 -17.01 -24.42
CA LEU A 191 11.72 -16.38 -24.46
C LEU A 191 10.94 -16.77 -25.73
N PRO A 192 9.60 -16.80 -25.67
CA PRO A 192 8.79 -16.96 -26.88
C PRO A 192 9.05 -15.82 -27.86
N PHE A 193 8.89 -16.08 -29.16
CA PHE A 193 9.04 -15.08 -30.22
C PHE A 193 8.26 -13.81 -29.86
N ALA A 194 8.90 -12.66 -30.03
CA ALA A 194 8.25 -11.38 -29.83
C ALA A 194 7.14 -11.21 -30.88
N THR A 195 5.92 -11.58 -30.55
CA THR A 195 4.76 -10.95 -31.17
C THR A 195 4.82 -9.48 -30.77
N GLY A 196 4.64 -8.55 -31.71
CA GLY A 196 4.80 -7.09 -31.49
C GLY A 196 3.87 -6.46 -30.43
N GLU A 197 3.20 -7.28 -29.63
CA GLU A 197 2.32 -6.95 -28.52
C GLU A 197 3.03 -7.11 -27.17
N GLY A 198 4.33 -6.78 -27.13
CA GLY A 198 5.05 -6.59 -25.89
C GLY A 198 4.40 -5.46 -25.12
N GLY A 199 3.50 -5.81 -24.19
CA GLY A 199 2.72 -4.88 -23.38
C GLY A 199 3.63 -3.82 -22.77
N ARG A 200 3.57 -2.61 -23.30
CA ARG A 200 4.11 -1.43 -22.64
C ARG A 200 3.41 -1.32 -21.29
N GLU A 201 4.20 -1.30 -20.22
CA GLU A 201 3.72 -1.18 -18.83
C GLU A 201 2.81 0.06 -18.64
N ASN A 202 2.88 1.03 -19.58
CA ASN A 202 1.99 2.18 -19.71
C ASN A 202 1.35 2.20 -21.12
N THR A 203 0.35 1.34 -21.37
CA THR A 203 -0.48 1.40 -22.60
C THR A 203 -1.57 2.47 -22.52
N THR A 204 -1.90 2.96 -21.33
CA THR A 204 -2.86 4.06 -21.17
C THR A 204 -2.21 5.35 -21.65
N GLU A 205 -2.83 5.98 -22.65
CA GLU A 205 -2.43 7.30 -23.12
C GLU A 205 -2.41 8.28 -21.93
N PRO A 206 -1.34 9.08 -21.76
CA PRO A 206 -1.32 10.10 -20.72
C PRO A 206 -2.56 10.99 -20.81
N LEU A 207 -3.15 11.33 -19.66
CA LEU A 207 -4.27 12.26 -19.63
C LEU A 207 -3.88 13.58 -20.29
N ASP A 208 -4.74 14.08 -21.18
CA ASP A 208 -4.51 15.33 -21.88
C ASP A 208 -4.22 16.46 -20.87
N PRO A 209 -3.12 17.24 -21.06
CA PRO A 209 -2.80 18.40 -20.23
C PRO A 209 -3.99 19.36 -20.00
N GLN A 210 -4.88 19.50 -20.98
CA GLN A 210 -6.08 20.34 -20.91
C GLN A 210 -7.15 19.79 -19.97
N VAL A 211 -7.12 18.49 -19.65
CA VAL A 211 -8.01 17.86 -18.67
C VAL A 211 -7.38 17.88 -17.28
N ILE A 212 -6.12 17.45 -17.20
CA ILE A 212 -5.46 17.27 -15.90
C ILE A 212 -5.09 18.59 -15.23
N GLY A 213 -4.75 19.63 -16.00
CA GLY A 213 -4.44 20.96 -15.47
C GLY A 213 -5.60 21.55 -14.67
N PRO A 214 -6.80 21.73 -15.26
CA PRO A 214 -7.97 22.21 -14.53
C PRO A 214 -8.37 21.30 -13.35
N LEU A 215 -8.26 19.98 -13.51
CA LEU A 215 -8.56 19.03 -12.45
C LEU A 215 -7.65 19.24 -11.23
N LEU A 216 -6.35 19.43 -11.44
CA LEU A 216 -5.38 19.69 -10.36
C LEU A 216 -5.61 21.04 -9.70
N VAL A 217 -5.93 22.08 -10.49
CA VAL A 217 -6.27 23.39 -9.95
C VAL A 217 -7.47 23.27 -9.01
N TRP A 218 -8.54 22.61 -9.44
CA TRP A 218 -9.73 22.43 -8.59
C TRP A 218 -9.50 21.49 -7.42
N ALA A 219 -8.69 20.44 -7.59
CA ALA A 219 -8.30 19.56 -6.49
C ALA A 219 -7.51 20.34 -5.42
N GLY A 220 -6.56 21.18 -5.85
CA GLY A 220 -5.82 22.08 -4.96
C GLY A 220 -6.76 23.01 -4.22
N ARG A 221 -7.66 23.71 -4.92
CA ARG A 221 -8.67 24.57 -4.26
C ARG A 221 -9.55 23.83 -3.26
N MET A 222 -9.98 22.62 -3.58
CA MET A 222 -10.79 21.80 -2.65
C MET A 222 -10.04 21.51 -1.35
N VAL A 223 -8.73 21.28 -1.41
CA VAL A 223 -7.88 20.96 -0.26
C VAL A 223 -7.43 22.22 0.49
N ASP A 224 -7.01 23.26 -0.23
CA ASP A 224 -6.39 24.45 0.35
C ASP A 224 -7.42 25.52 0.77
N ASP A 225 -8.47 25.73 -0.05
CA ASP A 225 -9.44 26.82 0.19
C ASP A 225 -10.73 26.34 0.89
N LEU A 226 -11.16 25.10 0.63
CA LEU A 226 -12.52 24.64 0.95
C LEU A 226 -12.58 23.52 2.00
N ALA A 227 -11.44 22.95 2.38
CA ALA A 227 -11.41 21.74 3.22
C ALA A 227 -11.99 21.98 4.62
N GLU A 228 -11.71 23.14 5.24
CA GLU A 228 -12.19 23.46 6.58
C GLU A 228 -13.73 23.44 6.65
N ASP A 229 -14.39 24.10 5.68
CA ASP A 229 -15.84 24.12 5.55
C ASP A 229 -16.43 22.72 5.38
N ILE A 230 -15.83 21.90 4.50
CA ILE A 230 -16.27 20.53 4.24
C ILE A 230 -16.12 19.65 5.48
N LEU A 231 -14.99 19.75 6.18
CA LEU A 231 -14.72 18.99 7.41
C LEU A 231 -15.65 19.42 8.56
N ALA A 232 -15.96 20.72 8.67
CA ALA A 232 -16.93 21.25 9.62
C ALA A 232 -18.33 20.70 9.35
N ALA A 233 -18.80 20.77 8.10
CA ALA A 233 -20.10 20.22 7.70
C ALA A 233 -20.18 18.70 7.92
N TRP A 234 -19.11 17.95 7.62
CA TRP A 234 -19.06 16.52 7.87
C TRP A 234 -19.14 16.18 9.36
N SER A 235 -18.39 16.93 10.19
CA SER A 235 -18.40 16.77 11.65
C SER A 235 -19.79 17.07 12.22
N GLU A 236 -20.43 18.13 11.74
CA GLU A 236 -21.79 18.51 12.16
C GLU A 236 -22.84 17.47 11.71
N ARG A 237 -22.77 16.99 10.47
CA ARG A 237 -23.63 15.89 9.99
C ARG A 237 -23.50 14.66 10.88
N ARG A 238 -22.26 14.27 11.24
CA ARG A 238 -22.01 13.14 12.14
C ARG A 238 -22.57 13.38 13.54
N ARG A 239 -22.44 14.60 14.07
CA ARG A 239 -23.03 14.99 15.36
C ARG A 239 -24.56 14.84 15.34
N LEU A 240 -25.23 15.36 14.31
CA LEU A 240 -26.68 15.24 14.15
C LEU A 240 -27.14 13.78 14.02
N LEU A 241 -26.43 12.97 13.21
CA LEU A 241 -26.72 11.53 13.10
C LEU A 241 -26.58 10.82 14.46
N SER A 242 -25.54 11.15 15.23
CA SER A 242 -25.34 10.60 16.57
C SER A 242 -26.49 10.97 17.51
N ILE A 243 -26.90 12.25 17.54
CA ILE A 243 -28.01 12.74 18.35
C ILE A 243 -29.31 12.02 17.97
N ALA A 244 -29.62 11.95 16.67
CA ALA A 244 -30.82 11.27 16.19
C ALA A 244 -30.86 9.78 16.59
N SER A 245 -29.72 9.11 16.56
CA SER A 245 -29.61 7.69 16.94
C SER A 245 -29.78 7.45 18.45
N ALA A 246 -29.34 8.40 19.28
CA ALA A 246 -29.43 8.33 20.75
C ALA A 246 -30.74 8.91 21.31
N GLY A 247 -31.53 9.62 20.49
CA GLY A 247 -32.72 10.32 20.92
C GLY A 247 -33.82 9.39 21.45
N THR A 248 -34.33 9.70 22.64
CA THR A 248 -35.46 8.99 23.27
C THR A 248 -36.77 9.75 23.06
N ALA A 249 -37.89 9.04 23.12
CA ALA A 249 -39.19 9.65 22.86
C ALA A 249 -39.59 10.56 24.04
N THR A 250 -39.75 11.86 23.78
CA THR A 250 -40.15 12.85 24.79
C THR A 250 -41.38 13.66 24.34
N PRO A 251 -42.27 14.10 25.24
CA PRO A 251 -43.37 15.00 24.89
C PRO A 251 -42.88 16.32 24.28
N ALA A 252 -41.78 16.86 24.80
CA ALA A 252 -41.15 18.09 24.28
C ALA A 252 -40.67 17.91 22.83
N GLY A 253 -39.98 16.81 22.51
CA GLY A 253 -39.54 16.51 21.14
C GLY A 253 -40.72 16.38 20.17
N ARG A 254 -41.82 15.75 20.61
CA ARG A 254 -43.05 15.69 19.80
C ARG A 254 -43.62 17.09 19.53
N ALA A 255 -43.76 17.91 20.56
CA ALA A 255 -44.27 19.28 20.41
C ALA A 255 -43.38 20.10 19.46
N ARG A 256 -42.06 19.91 19.51
CA ARG A 256 -41.11 20.59 18.63
C ARG A 256 -41.21 20.13 17.17
N ILE A 257 -41.51 18.85 16.91
CA ILE A 257 -41.84 18.37 15.55
C ILE A 257 -43.07 19.10 15.02
N GLU A 258 -44.15 19.15 15.83
CA GLU A 258 -45.40 19.81 15.45
C GLU A 258 -45.19 21.30 15.17
N GLU A 259 -44.47 22.01 16.05
CA GLU A 259 -44.09 23.42 15.90
C GLU A 259 -43.27 23.68 14.62
N THR A 260 -42.38 22.75 14.26
CA THR A 260 -41.49 22.92 13.10
C THR A 260 -42.17 22.54 11.78
N LEU A 261 -42.92 21.43 11.73
CA LEU A 261 -43.42 20.87 10.47
C LEU A 261 -44.86 21.29 10.14
N LEU A 262 -45.74 21.52 11.12
CA LEU A 262 -47.13 21.92 10.82
C LEU A 262 -47.22 23.25 10.05
N PRO A 263 -46.43 24.29 10.37
CA PRO A 263 -46.44 25.53 9.59
C PRO A 263 -46.01 25.32 8.13
N LEU A 264 -45.02 24.45 7.89
CA LEU A 264 -44.57 24.12 6.54
C LEU A 264 -45.64 23.39 5.74
N ILE A 265 -46.35 22.45 6.38
CA ILE A 265 -47.48 21.73 5.76
C ILE A 265 -48.61 22.72 5.40
N ALA A 266 -48.98 23.59 6.33
CA ALA A 266 -50.10 24.53 6.16
C ALA A 266 -49.81 25.62 5.11
N SER A 267 -48.58 26.15 5.07
CA SER A 267 -48.14 27.14 4.09
C SER A 267 -47.81 26.56 2.72
N GLY A 268 -47.69 25.23 2.62
CA GLY A 268 -47.24 24.54 1.43
C GLY A 268 -45.75 24.74 1.10
N ALA A 269 -44.96 25.19 2.07
CA ALA A 269 -43.53 25.37 1.93
C ALA A 269 -42.79 24.02 1.74
N PRO A 270 -41.54 24.05 1.21
CA PRO A 270 -40.70 22.86 1.09
C PRO A 270 -40.46 22.16 2.44
N ILE A 271 -40.46 20.82 2.42
CA ILE A 271 -40.31 19.98 3.62
C ILE A 271 -38.87 19.45 3.69
N PRO A 272 -38.16 19.54 4.84
CA PRO A 272 -36.80 19.02 4.98
C PRO A 272 -36.70 17.57 4.49
N SER A 273 -35.97 17.36 3.40
CA SER A 273 -35.96 16.11 2.65
C SER A 273 -34.54 15.64 2.33
N THR A 274 -34.37 14.33 2.17
CA THR A 274 -33.13 13.66 1.80
C THR A 274 -33.37 12.86 0.52
N GLY A 275 -32.39 12.87 -0.40
CA GLY A 275 -32.45 12.05 -1.61
C GLY A 275 -32.33 10.55 -1.33
N CYS A 276 -33.06 9.76 -2.08
CA CYS A 276 -32.99 8.30 -2.15
C CYS A 276 -33.19 7.85 -3.61
N ASP A 277 -32.93 6.57 -3.91
CA ASP A 277 -32.99 6.04 -5.29
C ASP A 277 -34.34 6.31 -5.98
N ASP A 278 -35.45 6.34 -5.23
CA ASP A 278 -36.81 6.59 -5.72
C ASP A 278 -37.26 8.07 -5.62
N GLY A 279 -36.33 9.01 -5.42
CA GLY A 279 -36.61 10.46 -5.34
C GLY A 279 -36.27 11.09 -3.99
N HIS A 280 -37.21 11.81 -3.37
CA HIS A 280 -36.99 12.47 -2.08
C HIS A 280 -37.88 11.90 -0.99
N THR A 281 -37.31 11.69 0.18
CA THR A 281 -38.03 11.29 1.39
C THR A 281 -37.77 12.27 2.52
N LEU A 282 -38.58 12.21 3.57
CA LEU A 282 -38.44 13.07 4.74
C LEU A 282 -37.05 12.87 5.39
N ALA A 283 -36.34 13.97 5.69
CA ALA A 283 -35.02 13.96 6.32
C ALA A 283 -35.11 13.61 7.81
N ARG A 284 -35.48 12.36 8.11
CA ARG A 284 -35.85 11.92 9.45
C ARG A 284 -34.77 12.16 10.50
N ALA A 285 -33.53 11.85 10.17
CA ALA A 285 -32.41 12.01 11.10
C ALA A 285 -32.13 13.49 11.40
N PHE A 286 -32.16 14.34 10.38
CA PHE A 286 -32.01 15.78 10.55
C PHE A 286 -33.13 16.36 11.43
N ILE A 287 -34.39 16.01 11.16
CA ILE A 287 -35.54 16.46 11.95
C ILE A 287 -35.46 15.95 13.39
N ALA A 288 -35.15 14.67 13.59
CA ALA A 288 -34.99 14.10 14.93
C ALA A 288 -33.92 14.86 15.73
N ALA A 289 -32.76 15.10 15.14
CA ALA A 289 -31.64 15.77 15.80
C ALA A 289 -31.94 17.25 16.13
N THR A 290 -32.58 17.98 15.21
CA THR A 290 -32.88 19.41 15.39
C THR A 290 -34.07 19.66 16.32
N THR A 291 -35.00 18.71 16.43
CA THR A 291 -36.17 18.81 17.31
C THR A 291 -35.98 18.15 18.68
N GLY A 292 -34.90 17.38 18.87
CA GLY A 292 -34.68 16.57 20.08
C GLY A 292 -35.66 15.39 20.23
N ALA A 293 -36.35 15.03 19.15
CA ALA A 293 -37.30 13.92 19.13
C ALA A 293 -36.63 12.60 18.77
N SER A 294 -37.27 11.48 19.11
CA SER A 294 -36.80 10.17 18.63
C SER A 294 -37.18 9.93 17.18
N LEU A 295 -36.40 9.10 16.49
CA LEU A 295 -36.69 8.67 15.11
C LEU A 295 -38.08 8.03 14.96
N GLY A 296 -38.58 7.36 16.00
CA GLY A 296 -39.92 6.77 16.02
C GLY A 296 -41.05 7.80 16.11
N GLN A 297 -40.82 8.92 16.82
CA GLN A 297 -41.78 10.03 16.84
C GLN A 297 -41.86 10.72 15.48
N VAL A 298 -40.73 10.95 14.83
CA VAL A 298 -40.68 11.51 13.47
C VAL A 298 -41.38 10.58 12.48
N ASP A 299 -41.17 9.26 12.58
CA ASP A 299 -41.85 8.29 11.72
C ASP A 299 -43.37 8.26 11.91
N ARG A 300 -43.82 8.35 13.17
CA ARG A 300 -45.26 8.39 13.48
C ARG A 300 -45.88 9.66 12.90
N PHE A 301 -45.22 10.81 13.09
CA PHE A 301 -45.66 12.08 12.51
C PHE A 301 -45.69 12.03 10.98
N LYS A 302 -44.65 11.47 10.36
CA LYS A 302 -44.57 11.25 8.90
C LYS A 302 -45.76 10.46 8.38
N LYS A 303 -46.14 9.37 9.05
CA LYS A 303 -47.30 8.54 8.67
C LYS A 303 -48.62 9.28 8.88
N GLN A 304 -48.79 9.92 10.03
CA GLN A 304 -50.01 10.64 10.39
C GLN A 304 -50.35 11.78 9.41
N HIS A 305 -49.34 12.50 8.93
CA HIS A 305 -49.51 13.64 8.03
C HIS A 305 -49.18 13.36 6.56
N GLY A 306 -48.99 12.08 6.18
CA GLY A 306 -48.74 11.70 4.79
C GLY A 306 -47.47 12.32 4.18
N LEU A 307 -46.43 12.56 4.99
CA LEU A 307 -45.26 13.35 4.59
C LEU A 307 -44.37 12.68 3.55
N THR A 308 -44.53 11.37 3.31
CA THR A 308 -43.77 10.67 2.26
C THR A 308 -44.01 11.31 0.89
N ASN A 309 -45.27 11.55 0.53
CA ASN A 309 -45.62 12.15 -0.76
C ASN A 309 -45.25 13.63 -0.77
N LEU A 310 -45.48 14.35 0.34
CA LEU A 310 -45.16 15.78 0.42
C LEU A 310 -43.66 16.06 0.29
N ALA A 311 -42.80 15.24 0.91
CA ALA A 311 -41.34 15.33 0.76
C ALA A 311 -40.89 15.07 -0.68
N ALA A 312 -41.54 14.13 -1.38
CA ALA A 312 -41.25 13.85 -2.79
C ALA A 312 -41.64 15.00 -3.72
N TYR A 313 -42.81 15.63 -3.51
CA TYR A 313 -43.30 16.72 -4.35
C TYR A 313 -42.72 18.09 -4.00
N ARG A 314 -42.32 18.30 -2.74
CA ARG A 314 -41.85 19.59 -2.22
C ARG A 314 -40.56 19.40 -1.41
N PRO A 315 -39.47 18.91 -2.02
CA PRO A 315 -38.22 18.69 -1.32
C PRO A 315 -37.65 20.03 -0.83
N GLY A 316 -37.35 20.09 0.46
CA GLY A 316 -36.78 21.24 1.14
C GLY A 316 -35.37 20.97 1.68
N PRO A 317 -34.58 22.04 1.87
CA PRO A 317 -33.22 21.95 2.35
C PRO A 317 -33.16 21.52 3.82
N CYS A 318 -32.01 21.00 4.22
CA CYS A 318 -31.63 20.63 5.57
C CYS A 318 -30.34 21.38 5.94
N PRO A 319 -30.40 22.71 6.16
CA PRO A 319 -29.20 23.52 6.38
C PRO A 319 -28.46 23.11 7.66
N LEU A 320 -27.13 23.06 7.58
CA LEU A 320 -26.25 22.87 8.72
C LEU A 320 -25.86 24.22 9.32
N ASP A 321 -25.77 24.27 10.64
CA ASP A 321 -25.31 25.45 11.37
C ASP A 321 -23.78 25.46 11.45
N VAL A 322 -23.14 25.68 10.28
CA VAL A 322 -21.69 25.79 10.15
C VAL A 322 -21.35 27.04 9.34
N PRO A 323 -20.30 27.80 9.73
CA PRO A 323 -19.85 28.93 8.93
C PRO A 323 -19.28 28.43 7.60
N VAL A 324 -19.43 29.25 6.55
CA VAL A 324 -18.77 29.05 5.27
C VAL A 324 -17.69 30.12 5.15
N THR A 325 -16.43 29.72 5.27
CA THR A 325 -15.27 30.63 5.23
C THR A 325 -14.56 30.59 3.88
N GLY A 326 -14.66 29.49 3.14
CA GLY A 326 -14.01 29.28 1.86
C GLY A 326 -14.52 30.24 0.77
N GLN A 327 -13.62 30.64 -0.13
CA GLN A 327 -13.94 31.60 -1.19
C GLN A 327 -13.47 31.12 -2.55
N VAL A 328 -14.30 31.36 -3.57
CA VAL A 328 -13.95 31.20 -4.99
C VAL A 328 -14.08 32.56 -5.65
N ALA A 329 -12.97 33.06 -6.21
CA ALA A 329 -12.89 34.39 -6.83
C ALA A 329 -13.40 35.53 -5.90
N GLY A 330 -13.02 35.49 -4.62
CA GLY A 330 -13.39 36.49 -3.62
C GLY A 330 -14.85 36.46 -3.15
N ARG A 331 -15.60 35.41 -3.51
CA ARG A 331 -16.99 35.20 -3.07
C ARG A 331 -17.10 33.89 -2.29
N PRO A 332 -17.97 33.81 -1.26
CA PRO A 332 -18.26 32.54 -0.59
C PRO A 332 -18.64 31.47 -1.62
N TRP A 333 -18.00 30.30 -1.53
CA TRP A 333 -18.24 29.22 -2.50
C TRP A 333 -19.63 28.59 -2.37
N ARG A 334 -20.23 28.71 -1.18
CA ARG A 334 -21.61 28.34 -0.86
C ARG A 334 -22.27 29.44 -0.02
N ARG A 335 -23.60 29.46 -0.03
CA ARG A 335 -24.38 30.31 0.89
C ARG A 335 -24.51 29.68 2.29
N GLY A 336 -24.48 28.36 2.34
CA GLY A 336 -24.59 27.52 3.53
C GLY A 336 -24.45 26.07 3.08
N LEU A 337 -24.05 25.18 3.98
CA LEU A 337 -23.85 23.77 3.69
C LEU A 337 -25.08 22.96 4.11
N ASP A 338 -25.49 22.02 3.28
CA ASP A 338 -26.64 21.17 3.53
C ASP A 338 -26.23 19.84 4.16
N PHE A 339 -27.09 19.32 5.05
CA PHE A 339 -26.93 18.02 5.65
C PHE A 339 -26.74 16.97 4.56
N ASN A 340 -27.51 17.00 3.48
CA ASN A 340 -27.48 15.99 2.42
C ASN A 340 -26.20 16.01 1.58
N GLU A 341 -25.59 17.17 1.33
CA GLU A 341 -24.39 17.27 0.48
C GLU A 341 -23.08 16.96 1.23
N ALA A 342 -23.07 17.07 2.56
CA ALA A 342 -21.84 16.93 3.35
C ALA A 342 -21.09 15.60 3.15
N ALA A 343 -21.82 14.49 2.92
CA ALA A 343 -21.20 13.19 2.65
C ALA A 343 -20.48 13.13 1.30
N ASP A 344 -21.07 13.73 0.27
CA ASP A 344 -20.48 13.74 -1.07
C ASP A 344 -19.33 14.74 -1.16
N LEU A 345 -19.45 15.88 -0.49
CA LEU A 345 -18.33 16.82 -0.32
C LEU A 345 -17.13 16.16 0.37
N MET A 346 -17.35 15.37 1.41
CA MET A 346 -16.28 14.63 2.08
C MET A 346 -15.61 13.62 1.14
N LYS A 347 -16.39 12.92 0.30
CA LYS A 347 -15.83 12.03 -0.74
C LYS A 347 -15.01 12.82 -1.74
N HIS A 348 -15.52 13.95 -2.24
CA HIS A 348 -14.81 14.80 -3.19
C HIS A 348 -13.52 15.36 -2.61
N LEU A 349 -13.50 15.75 -1.33
CA LEU A 349 -12.29 16.20 -0.64
C LEU A 349 -11.23 15.07 -0.59
N GLY A 350 -11.64 13.85 -0.23
CA GLY A 350 -10.76 12.68 -0.26
C GLY A 350 -10.23 12.37 -1.67
N THR A 351 -11.10 12.46 -2.68
CA THR A 351 -10.72 12.28 -4.09
C THR A 351 -9.73 13.36 -4.55
N ALA A 352 -9.96 14.63 -4.18
CA ALA A 352 -9.07 15.73 -4.50
C ALA A 352 -7.67 15.51 -3.90
N ALA A 353 -7.59 15.14 -2.62
CA ALA A 353 -6.33 14.78 -1.98
C ALA A 353 -5.63 13.62 -2.68
N MET A 354 -6.37 12.58 -3.07
CA MET A 354 -5.83 11.44 -3.81
C MET A 354 -5.29 11.84 -5.19
N ILE A 355 -6.01 12.68 -5.93
CA ILE A 355 -5.56 13.20 -7.24
C ILE A 355 -4.23 13.93 -7.09
N ILE A 356 -4.12 14.84 -6.11
CA ILE A 356 -2.90 15.61 -5.84
C ILE A 356 -1.75 14.67 -5.52
N ILE A 357 -1.95 13.72 -4.59
CA ILE A 357 -0.91 12.77 -4.17
C ILE A 357 -0.45 11.94 -5.37
N LEU A 358 -1.37 11.26 -6.05
CA LEU A 358 -1.01 10.36 -7.15
C LEU A 358 -0.31 11.11 -8.29
N TYR A 359 -0.83 12.27 -8.67
CA TYR A 359 -0.30 13.00 -9.80
C TYR A 359 1.04 13.68 -9.50
N LEU A 360 1.19 14.32 -8.33
CA LEU A 360 2.41 15.09 -8.03
C LEU A 360 3.56 14.22 -7.50
N THR A 361 3.26 13.09 -6.86
CA THR A 361 4.31 12.21 -6.30
C THR A 361 4.64 11.03 -7.21
N GLY A 362 3.75 10.65 -8.12
CA GLY A 362 3.87 9.43 -8.92
C GLY A 362 3.69 8.13 -8.12
N MET A 363 3.22 8.21 -6.86
CA MET A 363 2.93 7.04 -6.04
C MET A 363 1.87 6.15 -6.69
N ARG A 364 1.98 4.84 -6.48
CA ARG A 364 0.92 3.89 -6.88
C ARG A 364 -0.29 4.04 -5.95
N PRO A 365 -1.53 3.78 -6.43
CA PRO A 365 -2.74 3.89 -5.59
C PRO A 365 -2.64 3.17 -4.24
N GLN A 366 -2.02 2.00 -4.21
CA GLN A 366 -1.83 1.21 -2.99
C GLN A 366 -0.85 1.86 -2.00
N GLU A 367 0.17 2.56 -2.49
CA GLU A 367 1.14 3.29 -1.66
C GLU A 367 0.50 4.53 -1.05
N ALA A 368 -0.24 5.29 -1.88
CA ALA A 368 -0.97 6.47 -1.44
C ALA A 368 -2.04 6.13 -0.37
N GLN A 369 -2.74 4.99 -0.50
CA GLN A 369 -3.66 4.50 0.52
C GLN A 369 -2.99 4.13 1.85
N GLY A 370 -1.70 3.77 1.81
CA GLY A 370 -0.91 3.42 2.99
C GLY A 370 -0.35 4.63 3.75
N LEU A 371 -0.55 5.85 3.25
CA LEU A 371 -0.05 7.07 3.89
C LEU A 371 -0.72 7.27 5.25
N ARG A 372 0.09 7.66 6.24
CA ARG A 372 -0.35 7.97 7.60
C ARG A 372 -0.18 9.46 7.87
N SER A 373 -1.01 10.01 8.76
CA SER A 373 -0.83 11.39 9.22
C SER A 373 0.60 11.59 9.75
N GLY A 374 1.25 12.68 9.37
CA GLY A 374 2.65 12.97 9.70
C GLY A 374 3.70 12.31 8.79
N CYS A 375 3.31 11.63 7.70
CA CYS A 375 4.25 11.02 6.76
C CYS A 375 5.05 12.01 5.89
N CYS A 376 4.73 13.30 5.94
CA CYS A 376 5.42 14.37 5.22
C CYS A 376 5.84 15.46 6.23
N PRO A 377 6.94 15.25 6.98
CA PRO A 377 7.44 16.28 7.88
C PRO A 377 7.99 17.47 7.09
N ASP A 378 7.97 18.64 7.72
CA ASP A 378 8.64 19.82 7.18
C ASP A 378 10.15 19.54 7.02
N PRO A 379 10.76 19.96 5.90
CA PRO A 379 12.17 19.76 5.67
C PRO A 379 12.96 20.53 6.73
N ALA A 380 13.97 19.90 7.31
CA ALA A 380 14.92 20.60 8.17
C ALA A 380 15.59 21.74 7.36
N PRO A 381 15.71 22.95 7.92
CA PRO A 381 16.34 24.06 7.22
C PRO A 381 17.78 23.68 6.87
N ARG A 382 18.14 23.83 5.58
CA ARG A 382 19.53 23.66 5.15
C ARG A 382 20.36 24.86 5.61
N PRO A 383 21.69 24.70 5.78
CA PRO A 383 22.60 25.79 6.12
C PRO A 383 22.55 27.00 5.17
N ASP A 384 22.07 26.79 3.93
CA ASP A 384 22.06 27.76 2.84
C ASP A 384 20.67 28.38 2.56
N ASP A 385 19.73 28.30 3.51
CA ASP A 385 18.38 28.91 3.45
C ASP A 385 17.53 28.50 2.22
N THR A 386 17.92 27.41 1.54
CA THR A 386 17.16 26.79 0.45
C THR A 386 16.19 25.78 1.03
N PRO A 387 14.89 25.82 0.67
CA PRO A 387 13.91 24.87 1.18
C PRO A 387 14.35 23.43 0.82
N GLY A 388 14.49 22.58 1.84
CA GLY A 388 14.81 21.18 1.65
C GLY A 388 13.67 20.46 0.93
N ARG A 389 13.97 19.32 0.26
CA ARG A 389 12.90 18.49 -0.31
C ARG A 389 12.17 17.78 0.82
N HIS A 390 10.83 17.82 0.80
CA HIS A 390 10.02 16.96 1.65
C HIS A 390 10.33 15.49 1.30
N LEU A 391 10.77 14.73 2.30
CA LEU A 391 10.96 13.28 2.19
C LEU A 391 9.74 12.62 2.83
N HIS A 392 9.00 11.83 2.06
CA HIS A 392 7.94 10.99 2.60
C HIS A 392 8.58 9.85 3.41
N SER A 393 8.76 10.06 4.71
CA SER A 393 9.27 9.05 5.62
C SER A 393 8.09 8.41 6.36
N GLN A 394 7.97 7.08 6.30
CA GLN A 394 7.24 6.39 7.36
C GLN A 394 7.96 6.69 8.68
N PRO A 395 7.24 7.08 9.76
CA PRO A 395 7.89 7.37 11.03
C PRO A 395 8.68 6.13 11.45
N PRO A 396 9.95 6.28 11.86
CA PRO A 396 10.69 5.15 12.40
C PRO A 396 9.93 4.63 13.61
N LEU A 397 9.70 3.30 13.63
CA LEU A 397 9.29 2.59 14.83
C LEU A 397 10.19 3.07 15.97
N GLN A 398 9.58 3.75 16.93
CA GLN A 398 10.25 4.34 18.08
C GLN A 398 10.80 3.19 18.93
N GLY A 399 12.05 2.82 18.68
CA GLY A 399 12.62 1.61 19.27
C GLY A 399 13.94 1.17 18.65
N ARG A 400 14.92 2.07 18.50
CA ARG A 400 16.32 1.65 18.43
C ARG A 400 17.17 2.48 19.36
N HIS A 401 17.69 1.80 20.38
CA HIS A 401 18.77 2.25 21.24
C HIS A 401 19.87 2.92 20.39
N GLN A 402 20.11 4.21 20.67
CA GLN A 402 21.35 4.86 20.32
C GLN A 402 22.50 4.08 20.97
N ARG A 403 23.23 3.28 20.18
CA ARG A 403 24.57 2.86 20.57
C ARG A 403 25.46 4.10 20.56
N ARG A 404 25.62 4.70 21.74
CA ARG A 404 26.63 5.70 22.06
C ARG A 404 27.99 5.18 21.57
N ARG A 405 28.64 5.91 20.65
CA ARG A 405 30.09 5.81 20.46
C ARG A 405 30.76 6.36 21.73
N PRO A 406 31.69 5.65 22.38
CA PRO A 406 32.44 6.20 23.50
C PRO A 406 33.49 7.20 22.99
N PRO A 407 33.81 8.26 23.76
CA PRO A 407 34.78 9.26 23.36
C PRO A 407 36.19 8.95 23.90
N HIS A 408 37.17 9.49 23.18
CA HIS A 408 38.55 9.79 23.56
C HIS A 408 39.61 8.70 23.49
N LEU A 409 40.66 8.97 22.71
CA LEU A 409 41.96 9.31 23.30
C LEU A 409 42.79 10.21 22.38
N ARG A 410 42.98 11.45 22.83
CA ARG A 410 43.97 12.41 22.34
C ARG A 410 45.37 11.79 22.46
N ARG A 411 46.14 11.73 21.38
CA ARG A 411 47.61 11.71 21.47
C ARG A 411 48.15 13.13 21.29
N ARG A 412 48.89 13.57 22.32
CA ARG A 412 49.59 14.85 22.45
C ARG A 412 50.69 15.01 21.39
N ARG A 413 50.90 16.26 20.98
CA ARG A 413 52.09 16.79 20.29
C ARG A 413 53.32 16.78 21.21
N ALA A 414 54.49 16.48 20.64
CA ALA A 414 55.81 17.08 20.90
C ALA A 414 56.76 16.57 19.79
N GLY A 415 57.61 17.31 19.10
CA GLY A 415 57.91 18.74 18.96
C GLY A 415 58.56 18.95 17.57
N GLY A 416 58.65 20.18 17.08
CA GLY A 416 59.43 20.53 15.88
C GLY A 416 60.93 20.65 16.18
N PRO A 417 61.76 21.30 15.34
CA PRO A 417 61.50 21.85 13.99
C PRO A 417 62.67 21.57 12.99
N LEU A 418 62.76 22.38 11.91
CA LEU A 418 63.81 22.48 10.86
C LEU A 418 63.46 21.72 9.57
N GLY A 419 63.42 22.32 8.37
CA GLY A 419 63.74 23.69 7.98
C GLY A 419 63.48 23.92 6.49
N ARG A 420 63.23 25.19 6.19
CA ARG A 420 63.67 25.96 5.01
C ARG A 420 63.12 25.67 3.60
N HIS A 421 62.88 26.83 2.96
CA HIS A 421 62.88 27.15 1.53
C HIS A 421 61.62 26.90 0.67
N ARG A 422 60.79 27.95 0.62
CA ARG A 422 60.27 28.55 -0.64
C ARG A 422 61.44 28.92 -1.57
N PRO A 423 61.28 28.96 -2.92
CA PRO A 423 60.46 30.03 -3.51
C PRO A 423 59.75 29.77 -4.87
N CYS A 424 58.85 30.71 -5.17
CA CYS A 424 58.46 31.28 -6.47
C CYS A 424 57.59 30.51 -7.51
N ARG A 425 56.39 31.08 -7.71
CA ARG A 425 55.56 31.26 -8.94
C ARG A 425 56.40 31.69 -10.19
N PRO A 426 55.86 31.81 -11.45
CA PRO A 426 54.45 32.03 -11.86
C PRO A 426 53.94 31.37 -13.19
N LEU A 427 52.63 31.52 -13.42
CA LEU A 427 51.85 31.81 -14.66
C LEU A 427 52.39 31.41 -16.06
N HIS A 428 51.53 30.74 -16.86
CA HIS A 428 51.14 31.08 -18.25
C HIS A 428 49.93 30.16 -18.60
N SER A 429 48.72 30.65 -18.89
CA SER A 429 48.23 31.35 -20.10
C SER A 429 48.29 30.50 -21.38
N HIS A 430 47.10 30.09 -21.82
CA HIS A 430 46.61 29.66 -23.15
C HIS A 430 47.35 30.22 -24.38
N PRO A 431 47.27 29.57 -25.57
CA PRO A 431 46.02 29.23 -26.29
C PRO A 431 45.50 27.81 -26.07
#